data_AF-Q6LIS3-F1
#
_entry.id   AF-Q6LIS3-F1
#
_cell.length_a   1.000
_cell.length_b   1.000
_cell.length_c   1.000
_cell.angle_alpha   90.00
_cell.angle_beta   90.00
_cell.angle_gamma   90.00
#
_symmetry.space_group_name_H-M   'P 1'
#
loop_
_entity.id
_entity.type
_entity.pdbx_description
1 polymer ?
#
loop_
_entity_poly.entity_id
_entity_poly.type
_entity_poly.pdbx_seq_one_letter_code
_entity_poly.pdbx_strand_id
1 'polypeptide(L)'
;MKITVGLIISVVLLSACGGGSSDSATPVAKEDPKLSGIYQSSDAVMLVDTSLNNGVIAADSSGNVFTFDAVTQNNNELNLKGVHLWSPAVDFYDSSLGLEISFTGNVANAMATIDNKSFVHTFKKQADSLPLNKLVGTHTNEADGSTWTIDANGNLTINGMCTFTGKITAKDYYYKATADATGCSSSTYDGKYEGYALTINESDHMYFVGALYNDLNMVWAQLDCNYPSL
;
A
#
# COMPACT_ATOMS: atom_id res chain seq x y z
N MET A 1 2.72 -24.39 70.24
CA MET A 1 3.22 -23.36 69.31
C MET A 1 2.03 -22.60 68.78
N LYS A 2 1.89 -21.31 69.16
CA LYS A 2 0.85 -20.40 68.65
C LYS A 2 1.29 -19.90 67.27
N ILE A 3 0.44 -20.00 66.25
CA ILE A 3 0.01 -18.84 65.46
C ILE A 3 -1.48 -19.03 65.19
N THR A 4 -2.25 -18.06 65.67
CA THR A 4 -3.67 -17.82 65.46
C THR A 4 -3.82 -16.76 64.35
N VAL A 5 -5.07 -16.56 63.90
CA VAL A 5 -5.63 -15.41 63.15
C VAL A 5 -5.82 -15.74 61.68
N GLY A 6 -7.03 -15.68 61.09
CA GLY A 6 -8.39 -15.34 61.52
C GLY A 6 -9.31 -15.57 60.30
N LEU A 7 -10.52 -16.15 60.42
CA LEU A 7 -11.75 -15.53 60.93
C LEU A 7 -12.16 -14.34 60.00
N ILE A 8 -13.33 -14.18 59.36
CA ILE A 8 -14.73 -14.68 59.43
C ILE A 8 -15.40 -14.18 58.11
N ILE A 9 -16.13 -15.01 57.35
CA ILE A 9 -17.60 -15.21 57.35
C ILE A 9 -18.47 -14.01 56.86
N SER A 10 -19.46 -14.38 56.02
CA SER A 10 -20.80 -13.78 55.79
C SER A 10 -20.97 -12.67 54.76
N VAL A 11 -22.10 -12.57 54.04
CA VAL A 11 -23.25 -13.45 53.74
C VAL A 11 -23.98 -12.79 52.55
N VAL A 12 -24.66 -13.65 51.80
CA VAL A 12 -25.56 -13.39 50.67
C VAL A 12 -26.73 -12.47 51.04
N LEU A 13 -27.23 -11.73 50.03
CA LEU A 13 -28.64 -11.51 49.65
C LEU A 13 -28.96 -10.02 49.46
N LEU A 14 -29.40 -9.66 48.25
CA LEU A 14 -30.82 -9.33 47.98
C LEU A 14 -31.00 -8.92 46.52
N SER A 15 -31.97 -9.59 45.90
CA SER A 15 -32.63 -9.26 44.65
C SER A 15 -33.31 -7.90 44.71
N ALA A 16 -33.10 -7.07 43.70
CA ALA A 16 -33.97 -5.94 43.36
C ALA A 16 -34.49 -6.14 41.93
N CYS A 17 -35.80 -6.35 41.84
CA CYS A 17 -36.60 -6.25 40.64
C CYS A 17 -36.96 -4.76 40.46
N GLY A 18 -36.71 -4.18 39.29
CA GLY A 18 -37.11 -2.82 38.94
C GLY A 18 -37.00 -2.65 37.43
N GLY A 19 -38.15 -2.55 36.75
CA GLY A 19 -38.23 -2.40 35.30
C GLY A 19 -37.94 -0.99 34.81
N GLY A 20 -37.59 -0.88 33.51
CA GLY A 20 -37.42 0.38 32.82
C GLY A 20 -36.80 0.18 31.43
N SER A 21 -37.42 0.78 30.43
CA SER A 21 -37.22 0.64 28.99
C SER A 21 -35.83 0.96 28.44
N SER A 22 -35.60 0.35 27.28
CA SER A 22 -34.82 0.85 26.13
C SER A 22 -33.30 0.94 26.23
N ASP A 23 -32.73 0.57 25.08
CA ASP A 23 -31.43 0.92 24.55
C ASP A 23 -30.27 -0.06 24.71
N SER A 24 -30.01 -0.64 23.53
CA SER A 24 -28.70 -0.79 22.92
C SER A 24 -27.94 -2.01 23.37
N ALA A 25 -28.04 -3.03 22.50
CA ALA A 25 -26.94 -3.95 22.25
C ALA A 25 -25.64 -3.15 22.31
N THR A 26 -24.76 -3.53 23.23
CA THR A 26 -23.39 -3.01 23.24
C THR A 26 -22.88 -3.19 21.82
N PRO A 27 -22.50 -2.12 21.11
CA PRO A 27 -21.89 -2.30 19.81
C PRO A 27 -20.66 -3.16 20.08
N VAL A 28 -20.61 -4.34 19.47
CA VAL A 28 -19.34 -5.02 19.24
C VAL A 28 -18.47 -3.94 18.63
N ALA A 29 -17.36 -3.61 19.30
CA ALA A 29 -16.41 -2.65 18.77
C ALA A 29 -16.14 -3.10 17.33
N LYS A 30 -16.64 -2.33 16.37
CA LYS A 30 -16.34 -2.53 14.96
C LYS A 30 -14.84 -2.40 14.92
N GLU A 31 -14.13 -3.52 14.74
CA GLU A 31 -12.71 -3.45 14.43
C GLU A 31 -12.62 -2.46 13.28
N ASP A 32 -11.99 -1.31 13.54
CA ASP A 32 -11.68 -0.36 12.49
C ASP A 32 -10.83 -1.18 11.50
N PRO A 33 -11.35 -1.51 10.29
CA PRO A 33 -10.54 -2.25 9.37
C PRO A 33 -9.35 -1.33 9.11
N LYS A 34 -8.14 -1.79 9.42
CA LYS A 34 -6.94 -1.08 8.99
C LYS A 34 -7.03 -0.98 7.47
N LEU A 35 -7.53 0.15 6.96
CA LEU A 35 -7.76 0.38 5.53
C LEU A 35 -6.41 0.36 4.81
N SER A 36 -5.37 0.81 5.51
CA SER A 36 -3.98 0.68 5.11
C SER A 36 -3.58 -0.76 4.81
N GLY A 37 -2.86 -0.94 3.71
CA GLY A 37 -2.37 -2.24 3.25
C GLY A 37 -2.11 -2.27 1.76
N ILE A 38 -1.73 -3.46 1.29
CA ILE A 38 -1.57 -3.79 -0.12
C ILE A 38 -2.85 -4.50 -0.58
N TYR A 39 -3.36 -4.12 -1.73
CA TYR A 39 -4.60 -4.63 -2.31
C TYR A 39 -4.35 -5.00 -3.78
N GLN A 40 -4.95 -6.09 -4.23
CA GLN A 40 -4.74 -6.61 -5.59
C GLN A 40 -6.07 -7.06 -6.20
N SER A 41 -6.31 -6.71 -7.47
CA SER A 41 -7.37 -7.24 -8.33
C SER A 41 -6.80 -8.29 -9.29
N SER A 42 -7.55 -8.68 -10.31
CA SER A 42 -7.04 -9.56 -11.38
C SER A 42 -5.90 -8.95 -12.21
N ASP A 43 -5.80 -7.63 -12.22
CA ASP A 43 -5.05 -6.87 -13.23
C ASP A 43 -4.50 -5.53 -12.72
N ALA A 44 -4.64 -5.26 -11.41
CA ALA A 44 -4.19 -4.04 -10.79
C ALA A 44 -3.76 -4.27 -9.34
N VAL A 45 -2.85 -3.43 -8.87
CA VAL A 45 -2.38 -3.36 -7.49
C VAL A 45 -2.64 -1.97 -6.94
N MET A 46 -2.94 -1.89 -5.65
CA MET A 46 -3.18 -0.65 -4.94
C MET A 46 -2.52 -0.71 -3.57
N LEU A 47 -1.68 0.27 -3.28
CA LEU A 47 -1.15 0.53 -1.95
C LEU A 47 -1.99 1.63 -1.30
N VAL A 48 -2.40 1.39 -0.06
CA VAL A 48 -3.14 2.35 0.76
C VAL A 48 -2.36 2.57 2.04
N ASP A 49 -2.06 3.83 2.36
CA ASP A 49 -1.44 4.29 3.59
C ASP A 49 -2.18 5.53 4.10
N THR A 50 -3.21 5.33 4.92
CA THR A 50 -4.05 6.41 5.44
C THR A 50 -3.32 7.35 6.40
N SER A 51 -2.06 7.06 6.75
CA SER A 51 -1.21 7.97 7.54
C SER A 51 -0.63 9.12 6.70
N LEU A 52 -0.81 9.10 5.38
CA LEU A 52 -0.23 10.06 4.44
C LEU A 52 -1.34 10.76 3.65
N ASN A 53 -1.16 12.07 3.40
CA ASN A 53 -2.12 12.85 2.62
C ASN A 53 -2.24 12.35 1.17
N ASN A 54 -1.15 11.85 0.58
CA ASN A 54 -1.08 11.26 -0.75
C ASN A 54 -0.84 9.74 -0.67
N GLY A 55 -1.42 9.10 0.34
CA GLY A 55 -1.11 7.72 0.71
C GLY A 55 -1.73 6.64 -0.17
N VAL A 56 -2.32 6.97 -1.32
CA VAL A 56 -2.85 5.98 -2.25
C VAL A 56 -2.08 6.05 -3.56
N ILE A 57 -1.60 4.89 -4.00
CA ILE A 57 -1.05 4.67 -5.33
C ILE A 57 -1.64 3.38 -5.88
N ALA A 58 -2.05 3.40 -7.15
CA ALA A 58 -2.54 2.22 -7.84
C ALA A 58 -1.81 2.06 -9.17
N ALA A 59 -1.63 0.83 -9.63
CA ALA A 59 -1.07 0.52 -10.93
C ALA A 59 -1.87 -0.62 -11.58
N ASP A 60 -2.02 -0.58 -12.90
CA ASP A 60 -2.67 -1.64 -13.66
C ASP A 60 -1.70 -2.36 -14.61
N SER A 61 -2.15 -3.50 -15.12
CA SER A 61 -1.40 -4.35 -16.06
C SER A 61 -1.18 -3.71 -17.44
N SER A 62 -1.85 -2.60 -17.74
CA SER A 62 -1.60 -1.79 -18.95
C SER A 62 -0.44 -0.81 -18.75
N GLY A 63 0.16 -0.81 -17.57
CA GLY A 63 1.27 0.04 -17.19
C GLY A 63 0.89 1.48 -16.87
N ASN A 64 -0.39 1.68 -16.52
CA ASN A 64 -0.84 2.94 -15.96
C ASN A 64 -0.55 2.95 -14.45
N VAL A 65 -0.12 4.09 -13.93
CA VAL A 65 -0.04 4.32 -12.49
C VAL A 65 -0.82 5.57 -12.14
N PHE A 66 -1.55 5.48 -11.04
CA PHE A 66 -2.45 6.50 -10.54
C PHE A 66 -1.95 6.96 -9.17
N THR A 67 -1.72 8.27 -9.03
CA THR A 67 -1.45 8.91 -7.74
C THR A 67 -2.51 9.95 -7.42
N PHE A 68 -2.71 10.20 -6.13
CA PHE A 68 -3.76 11.08 -5.64
C PHE A 68 -3.20 12.16 -4.71
N ASP A 69 -3.56 13.42 -4.95
CA ASP A 69 -3.08 14.59 -4.19
C ASP A 69 -3.54 14.55 -2.72
N ALA A 70 -4.76 14.06 -2.48
CA ALA A 70 -5.37 14.02 -1.16
C ALA A 70 -6.18 12.75 -0.90
N VAL A 71 -6.08 12.26 0.32
CA VAL A 71 -6.83 11.13 0.88
C VAL A 71 -7.59 11.63 2.11
N THR A 72 -8.92 11.49 2.11
CA THR A 72 -9.76 11.72 3.30
C THR A 72 -10.47 10.42 3.67
N GLN A 73 -10.28 9.96 4.90
CA GLN A 73 -10.97 8.78 5.41
C GLN A 73 -12.30 9.17 6.07
N ASN A 74 -13.36 8.46 5.71
CA ASN A 74 -14.66 8.52 6.37
C ASN A 74 -15.15 7.09 6.67
N ASN A 75 -15.03 6.66 7.92
CA ASN A 75 -15.35 5.29 8.33
C ASN A 75 -14.60 4.26 7.45
N ASN A 76 -15.34 3.49 6.65
CA ASN A 76 -14.85 2.44 5.76
C ASN A 76 -14.67 2.94 4.32
N GLU A 77 -14.58 4.25 4.10
CA GLU A 77 -14.44 4.86 2.78
C GLU A 77 -13.21 5.75 2.75
N LEU A 78 -12.51 5.74 1.61
CA LEU A 78 -11.51 6.72 1.27
C LEU A 78 -12.03 7.59 0.13
N ASN A 79 -12.01 8.89 0.35
CA ASN A 79 -12.28 9.89 -0.65
C ASN A 79 -10.95 10.45 -1.15
N LEU A 80 -10.64 10.19 -2.41
CA LEU A 80 -9.41 10.63 -3.06
C LEU A 80 -9.70 11.84 -3.93
N LYS A 81 -8.74 12.75 -4.04
CA LYS A 81 -8.81 13.95 -4.88
C LYS A 81 -7.51 14.21 -5.60
N GLY A 82 -7.62 14.80 -6.79
CA GLY A 82 -6.51 15.20 -7.64
C GLY A 82 -5.79 13.99 -8.21
N VAL A 83 -6.18 13.57 -9.41
CA VAL A 83 -5.67 12.36 -10.03
C VAL A 83 -4.58 12.70 -11.03
N HIS A 84 -3.41 12.11 -10.82
CA HIS A 84 -2.38 11.99 -11.84
C HIS A 84 -2.41 10.57 -12.41
N LEU A 85 -2.52 10.46 -13.73
CA LEU A 85 -2.35 9.23 -14.49
C LEU A 85 -1.04 9.33 -15.26
N TRP A 86 -0.11 8.45 -14.87
CA TRP A 86 1.17 8.25 -15.52
C TRP A 86 1.08 7.01 -16.41
N SER A 87 1.18 7.20 -17.72
CA SER A 87 1.11 6.13 -18.71
C SER A 87 2.15 6.36 -19.81
N PRO A 88 2.68 5.30 -20.45
CA PRO A 88 3.57 5.46 -21.61
C PRO A 88 2.95 6.28 -22.75
N ALA A 89 1.62 6.30 -22.86
CA ALA A 89 0.90 6.98 -23.94
C ALA A 89 0.18 8.27 -23.50
N VAL A 90 0.00 8.49 -22.20
CA VAL A 90 -0.83 9.56 -21.64
C VAL A 90 -0.18 10.12 -20.38
N ASP A 91 -0.04 11.43 -20.33
CA ASP A 91 0.18 12.18 -19.10
C ASP A 91 -1.08 13.01 -18.85
N PHE A 92 -1.81 12.68 -17.78
CA PHE A 92 -3.09 13.30 -17.45
C PHE A 92 -3.10 13.73 -15.99
N TYR A 93 -3.52 14.97 -15.76
CA TYR A 93 -3.77 15.50 -14.43
C TYR A 93 -5.14 16.21 -14.38
N ASP A 94 -5.93 15.87 -13.37
CA ASP A 94 -7.15 16.60 -13.02
C ASP A 94 -7.28 16.73 -11.50
N SER A 95 -7.03 17.95 -11.01
CA SER A 95 -7.12 18.31 -9.58
C SER A 95 -8.53 18.19 -9.00
N SER A 96 -9.56 18.26 -9.84
CA SER A 96 -10.97 18.26 -9.44
C SER A 96 -11.57 16.85 -9.33
N LEU A 97 -10.97 15.91 -10.09
CA LEU A 97 -11.41 14.52 -10.15
C LEU A 97 -11.32 13.87 -8.77
N GLY A 98 -12.37 13.15 -8.41
CA GLY A 98 -12.44 12.39 -7.18
C GLY A 98 -12.67 10.91 -7.45
N LEU A 99 -12.11 10.08 -6.59
CA LEU A 99 -12.35 8.64 -6.57
C LEU A 99 -12.75 8.25 -5.15
N GLU A 100 -13.83 7.49 -5.03
CA GLU A 100 -14.24 6.87 -3.77
C GLU A 100 -13.80 5.41 -3.77
N ILE A 101 -13.21 4.97 -2.66
CA ILE A 101 -12.90 3.57 -2.40
C ILE A 101 -13.68 3.13 -1.16
N SER A 102 -14.55 2.13 -1.33
CA SER A 102 -15.31 1.55 -0.22
C SER A 102 -14.72 0.22 0.24
N PHE A 103 -14.66 0.01 1.55
CA PHE A 103 -14.04 -1.16 2.16
C PHE A 103 -15.06 -2.02 2.91
N THR A 104 -15.10 -3.30 2.58
CA THR A 104 -15.91 -4.32 3.27
C THR A 104 -15.01 -5.50 3.66
N GLY A 105 -14.59 -5.52 4.93
CA GLY A 105 -13.60 -6.48 5.40
C GLY A 105 -12.27 -6.31 4.66
N ASN A 106 -11.77 -7.38 4.05
CA ASN A 106 -10.54 -7.38 3.25
C ASN A 106 -10.76 -7.04 1.78
N VAL A 107 -11.92 -6.48 1.41
CA VAL A 107 -12.25 -6.11 0.02
C VAL A 107 -12.36 -4.61 -0.11
N ALA A 108 -11.70 -4.04 -1.12
CA ALA A 108 -11.79 -2.64 -1.50
C ALA A 108 -12.43 -2.52 -2.89
N ASN A 109 -13.44 -1.68 -3.06
CA ASN A 109 -14.06 -1.42 -4.35
C ASN A 109 -13.78 0.02 -4.75
N ALA A 110 -13.17 0.20 -5.92
CA ALA A 110 -12.87 1.51 -6.50
C ALA A 110 -13.61 1.65 -7.82
N MET A 111 -14.24 2.81 -8.02
CA MET A 111 -14.95 3.13 -9.26
C MET A 111 -14.76 4.61 -9.60
N ALA A 112 -14.16 4.89 -10.75
CA ALA A 112 -14.07 6.23 -11.31
C ALA A 112 -14.08 6.18 -12.84
N THR A 113 -14.19 7.35 -13.45
CA THR A 113 -13.80 7.57 -14.84
C THR A 113 -12.59 8.50 -14.83
N ILE A 114 -11.45 8.05 -15.34
CA ILE A 114 -10.17 8.78 -15.38
C ILE A 114 -9.76 8.86 -16.85
N ASP A 115 -9.50 10.06 -17.37
CA ASP A 115 -9.20 10.29 -18.80
C ASP A 115 -10.20 9.60 -19.75
N ASN A 116 -11.50 9.77 -19.48
CA ASN A 116 -12.60 9.13 -20.23
C ASN A 116 -12.59 7.59 -20.25
N LYS A 117 -11.80 6.94 -19.38
CA LYS A 117 -11.75 5.48 -19.23
C LYS A 117 -12.28 5.06 -17.87
N SER A 118 -13.00 3.95 -17.84
CA SER A 118 -13.51 3.39 -16.59
C SER A 118 -12.36 2.76 -15.78
N PHE A 119 -12.17 3.23 -14.55
CA PHE A 119 -11.32 2.61 -13.54
C PHE A 119 -12.24 1.91 -12.54
N VAL A 120 -12.47 0.60 -12.73
CA VAL A 120 -13.43 -0.16 -11.93
C VAL A 120 -12.79 -1.47 -11.50
N HIS A 121 -12.45 -1.55 -10.22
CA HIS A 121 -11.75 -2.71 -9.68
C HIS A 121 -12.31 -3.09 -8.31
N THR A 122 -12.39 -4.40 -8.09
CA THR A 122 -12.57 -5.00 -6.78
C THR A 122 -11.25 -5.62 -6.37
N PHE A 123 -10.61 -5.04 -5.37
CA PHE A 123 -9.35 -5.51 -4.84
C PHE A 123 -9.56 -6.36 -3.58
N LYS A 124 -8.69 -7.34 -3.39
CA LYS A 124 -8.55 -8.09 -2.14
C LYS A 124 -7.27 -7.69 -1.44
N LYS A 125 -7.35 -7.51 -0.13
CA LYS A 125 -6.19 -7.24 0.72
C LYS A 125 -5.21 -8.41 0.66
N GLN A 126 -3.95 -8.07 0.43
CA GLN A 126 -2.83 -9.00 0.36
C GLN A 126 -2.10 -9.06 1.69
N ALA A 127 -1.19 -10.04 1.80
CA ALA A 127 -0.20 -10.05 2.88
C ALA A 127 0.75 -8.85 2.77
N ASP A 128 1.39 -8.54 3.88
CA ASP A 128 2.46 -7.54 3.93
C ASP A 128 3.62 -7.94 3.02
N SER A 129 4.41 -6.95 2.61
CA SER A 129 5.57 -7.21 1.77
C SER A 129 6.58 -8.13 2.44
N LEU A 130 7.27 -8.92 1.64
CA LEU A 130 8.36 -9.77 2.11
C LEU A 130 9.43 -8.94 2.85
N PRO A 131 10.08 -9.49 3.88
CA PRO A 131 11.15 -8.81 4.59
C PRO A 131 12.37 -8.56 3.70
N LEU A 132 13.14 -7.51 3.99
CA LEU A 132 14.21 -7.00 3.14
C LEU A 132 15.23 -8.08 2.73
N ASN A 133 15.56 -8.99 3.65
CA ASN A 133 16.50 -10.08 3.38
C ASN A 133 16.04 -11.06 2.28
N LYS A 134 14.76 -11.07 1.93
CA LYS A 134 14.19 -11.84 0.81
C LYS A 134 14.21 -11.07 -0.51
N LEU A 135 14.52 -9.78 -0.48
CA LEU A 135 14.61 -8.89 -1.64
C LEU A 135 16.06 -8.59 -2.03
N VAL A 136 17.04 -9.08 -1.27
CA VAL A 136 18.45 -8.85 -1.58
C VAL A 136 18.84 -9.61 -2.84
N GLY A 137 19.39 -8.90 -3.81
CA GLY A 137 19.79 -9.45 -5.09
C GLY A 137 19.56 -8.48 -6.24
N THR A 138 19.72 -9.00 -7.45
CA THR A 138 19.43 -8.28 -8.69
C THR A 138 18.17 -8.87 -9.32
N HIS A 139 17.17 -8.03 -9.51
CA HIS A 139 15.91 -8.35 -10.16
C HIS A 139 15.90 -7.72 -11.55
N THR A 140 15.56 -8.49 -12.58
CA THR A 140 15.57 -8.03 -13.97
C THR A 140 14.14 -7.90 -14.47
N ASN A 141 13.82 -6.79 -15.09
CA ASN A 141 12.56 -6.58 -15.79
C ASN A 141 12.61 -7.33 -17.12
N GLU A 142 11.73 -8.30 -17.32
CA GLU A 142 11.72 -9.09 -18.56
C GLU A 142 11.26 -8.26 -19.77
N ALA A 143 10.52 -7.17 -19.56
CA ALA A 143 9.97 -6.35 -20.64
C ALA A 143 11.04 -5.49 -21.34
N ASP A 144 12.00 -4.95 -20.59
CA ASP A 144 12.98 -3.98 -21.11
C ASP A 144 14.45 -4.29 -20.74
N GLY A 145 14.69 -5.34 -19.93
CA GLY A 145 16.03 -5.73 -19.47
C GLY A 145 16.63 -4.82 -18.40
N SER A 146 15.88 -3.83 -17.89
CA SER A 146 16.33 -3.00 -16.78
C SER A 146 16.51 -3.85 -15.51
N THR A 147 17.45 -3.45 -14.65
CA THR A 147 17.78 -4.20 -13.44
C THR A 147 17.61 -3.35 -12.19
N TRP A 148 17.01 -3.91 -11.14
CA TRP A 148 16.94 -3.31 -9.82
C TRP A 148 17.74 -4.19 -8.86
N THR A 149 18.79 -3.62 -8.26
CA THR A 149 19.64 -4.31 -7.30
C THR A 149 19.41 -3.73 -5.91
N ILE A 150 19.16 -4.61 -4.94
CA ILE A 150 18.94 -4.28 -3.55
C ILE A 150 19.99 -5.00 -2.71
N ASP A 151 20.70 -4.26 -1.87
CA ASP A 151 21.66 -4.86 -0.93
C ASP A 151 21.03 -5.13 0.46
N ALA A 152 21.78 -5.79 1.33
CA ALA A 152 21.33 -6.14 2.68
C ALA A 152 20.99 -4.94 3.58
N ASN A 153 21.46 -3.73 3.23
CA ASN A 153 21.17 -2.49 3.95
C ASN A 153 20.00 -1.71 3.32
N GLY A 154 19.39 -2.26 2.26
CA GLY A 154 18.31 -1.66 1.50
C GLY A 154 18.77 -0.61 0.50
N ASN A 155 20.08 -0.50 0.22
CA ASN A 155 20.54 0.39 -0.84
C ASN A 155 20.03 -0.14 -2.19
N LEU A 156 19.46 0.76 -2.98
CA LEU A 156 18.81 0.48 -4.26
C LEU A 156 19.68 1.03 -5.40
N THR A 157 19.91 0.22 -6.43
CA THR A 157 20.50 0.67 -7.69
C THR A 157 19.65 0.17 -8.84
N ILE A 158 19.15 1.08 -9.68
CA ILE A 158 18.39 0.74 -10.89
C ILE A 158 19.21 1.14 -12.11
N ASN A 159 19.42 0.19 -13.02
CA ASN A 159 20.06 0.45 -14.31
C ASN A 159 19.06 0.17 -15.43
N GLY A 160 18.79 1.17 -16.26
CA GLY A 160 17.87 1.10 -17.40
C GLY A 160 18.07 2.29 -18.32
N MET A 161 17.02 3.11 -18.49
CA MET A 161 17.11 4.38 -19.24
C MET A 161 18.09 5.39 -18.61
N CYS A 162 18.43 5.20 -17.33
CA CYS A 162 19.41 5.93 -16.57
C CYS A 162 19.90 5.08 -15.39
N THR A 163 20.76 5.66 -14.54
CA THR A 163 21.14 5.05 -13.27
C THR A 163 20.44 5.76 -12.12
N PHE A 164 19.57 5.04 -11.39
CA PHE A 164 19.05 5.50 -10.11
C PHE A 164 19.87 4.89 -8.97
N THR A 165 20.29 5.71 -8.02
CA THR A 165 20.93 5.25 -6.77
C THR A 165 20.16 5.77 -5.58
N GLY A 166 19.83 4.89 -4.64
CA GLY A 166 18.84 5.19 -3.63
C GLY A 166 18.80 4.22 -2.45
N LYS A 167 17.69 4.24 -1.72
CA LYS A 167 17.45 3.35 -0.60
C LYS A 167 15.97 3.02 -0.45
N ILE A 168 15.67 1.76 -0.14
CA ILE A 168 14.38 1.34 0.38
C ILE A 168 14.43 1.18 1.90
N THR A 169 13.37 1.61 2.58
CA THR A 169 13.22 1.50 4.04
C THR A 169 11.85 0.93 4.36
N ALA A 170 11.82 -0.14 5.15
CA ALA A 170 10.57 -0.77 5.55
C ALA A 170 9.66 0.23 6.30
N LYS A 171 8.38 0.22 5.95
CA LYS A 171 7.32 0.95 6.63
C LYS A 171 6.10 0.05 6.74
N ASP A 172 5.86 -0.47 7.94
CA ASP A 172 4.77 -1.40 8.27
C ASP A 172 4.67 -2.57 7.27
N TYR A 173 3.83 -2.45 6.25
CA TYR A 173 3.50 -3.49 5.25
C TYR A 173 4.15 -3.29 3.88
N TYR A 174 4.90 -2.20 3.66
CA TYR A 174 5.57 -1.87 2.39
C TYR A 174 6.96 -1.25 2.62
N TYR A 175 7.59 -0.75 1.56
CA TYR A 175 8.85 -0.01 1.61
C TYR A 175 8.69 1.40 1.04
N LYS A 176 9.16 2.41 1.78
CA LYS A 176 9.44 3.71 1.19
C LYS A 176 10.72 3.65 0.39
N ALA A 177 10.76 4.31 -0.76
CA ALA A 177 11.94 4.42 -1.61
C ALA A 177 12.34 5.88 -1.81
N THR A 178 13.64 6.14 -1.87
CA THR A 178 14.20 7.40 -2.36
C THR A 178 15.33 7.08 -3.33
N ALA A 179 15.52 7.91 -4.35
CA ALA A 179 16.59 7.73 -5.32
C ALA A 179 17.03 9.05 -5.96
N ASP A 180 18.25 9.07 -6.47
CA ASP A 180 18.80 10.11 -7.33
C ASP A 180 19.12 9.49 -8.70
N ALA A 181 18.58 10.08 -9.76
CA ALA A 181 18.71 9.64 -11.14
C ALA A 181 19.76 10.48 -11.86
N THR A 182 20.70 9.80 -12.52
CA THR A 182 21.76 10.46 -13.28
C THR A 182 22.03 9.74 -14.59
N GLY A 183 22.54 10.49 -15.57
CA GLY A 183 22.94 9.94 -16.87
C GLY A 183 21.76 9.45 -17.69
N CYS A 184 20.62 10.14 -17.59
CA CYS A 184 19.42 9.74 -18.29
C CYS A 184 19.51 9.93 -19.80
N SER A 185 18.90 9.01 -20.56
CA SER A 185 18.72 9.15 -22.01
C SER A 185 17.94 10.42 -22.38
N SER A 186 16.98 10.80 -21.53
CA SER A 186 16.37 12.13 -21.49
C SER A 186 16.73 12.82 -20.18
N SER A 187 17.39 13.97 -20.25
CA SER A 187 17.79 14.74 -19.07
C SER A 187 16.61 15.24 -18.22
N THR A 188 15.38 15.17 -18.73
CA THR A 188 14.17 15.48 -17.94
C THR A 188 13.97 14.51 -16.77
N TYR A 189 14.57 13.32 -16.84
CA TYR A 189 14.50 12.30 -15.80
C TYR A 189 15.63 12.44 -14.77
N ASP A 190 16.64 13.29 -14.98
CA ASP A 190 17.69 13.48 -13.98
C ASP A 190 17.13 14.18 -12.72
N GLY A 191 17.59 13.77 -11.54
CA GLY A 191 17.23 14.41 -10.27
C GLY A 191 16.68 13.45 -9.22
N LYS A 192 16.01 14.01 -8.21
CA LYS A 192 15.56 13.28 -7.02
C LYS A 192 14.16 12.71 -7.18
N TYR A 193 13.98 11.52 -6.65
CA TYR A 193 12.73 10.77 -6.67
C TYR A 193 12.40 10.26 -5.27
N GLU A 194 11.11 10.23 -4.99
CA GLU A 194 10.52 9.49 -3.88
C GLU A 194 9.69 8.34 -4.43
N GLY A 195 9.28 7.41 -3.58
CA GLY A 195 8.47 6.33 -4.06
C GLY A 195 8.17 5.25 -3.06
N TYR A 196 7.68 4.15 -3.62
CA TYR A 196 7.16 3.02 -2.89
C TYR A 196 7.63 1.74 -3.56
N ALA A 197 7.86 0.73 -2.74
CA ALA A 197 8.03 -0.63 -3.22
C ALA A 197 7.30 -1.62 -2.32
N LEU A 198 6.86 -2.71 -2.89
CA LEU A 198 6.09 -3.74 -2.22
C LEU A 198 6.27 -5.08 -2.93
N THR A 199 5.79 -6.15 -2.31
CA THR A 199 5.72 -7.45 -2.99
C THR A 199 4.29 -7.93 -3.13
N ILE A 200 3.97 -8.51 -4.28
CA ILE A 200 2.68 -9.15 -4.55
C ILE A 200 2.89 -10.60 -4.98
N ASN A 201 1.88 -11.43 -4.73
CA ASN A 201 1.81 -12.79 -5.26
C ASN A 201 0.82 -12.82 -6.41
N GLU A 202 1.28 -13.18 -7.60
CA GLU A 202 0.45 -13.34 -8.78
C GLU A 202 0.69 -14.72 -9.37
N SER A 203 -0.37 -15.55 -9.43
CA SER A 203 -0.32 -16.91 -9.98
C SER A 203 0.83 -17.77 -9.38
N ASP A 204 0.96 -17.74 -8.05
CA ASP A 204 2.01 -18.43 -7.28
C ASP A 204 3.45 -17.93 -7.51
N HIS A 205 3.61 -16.81 -8.23
CA HIS A 205 4.89 -16.13 -8.41
C HIS A 205 4.94 -14.87 -7.55
N MET A 206 6.07 -14.66 -6.87
CA MET A 206 6.29 -13.45 -6.09
C MET A 206 6.94 -12.40 -6.96
N TYR A 207 6.34 -11.21 -7.00
CA TYR A 207 6.90 -10.06 -7.69
C TYR A 207 7.28 -8.96 -6.70
N PHE A 208 8.37 -8.27 -6.98
CA PHE A 208 8.73 -6.99 -6.38
C PHE A 208 8.27 -5.87 -7.31
N VAL A 209 7.36 -5.04 -6.82
CA VAL A 209 6.81 -3.91 -7.55
C VAL A 209 7.37 -2.64 -6.92
N GLY A 210 7.89 -1.74 -7.75
CA GLY A 210 8.41 -0.46 -7.31
C GLY A 210 7.94 0.67 -8.22
N ALA A 211 7.66 1.84 -7.63
CA ALA A 211 7.41 3.07 -8.34
C ALA A 211 8.21 4.20 -7.68
N LEU A 212 8.92 4.96 -8.50
CA LEU A 212 9.67 6.16 -8.16
C LEU A 212 9.08 7.31 -8.96
N TYR A 213 8.77 8.42 -8.31
CA TYR A 213 8.21 9.60 -8.96
C TYR A 213 8.82 10.89 -8.42
N ASN A 214 8.72 11.94 -9.22
CA ASN A 214 8.91 13.33 -8.83
C ASN A 214 7.77 14.16 -9.43
N ASP A 215 7.88 15.49 -9.37
CA ASP A 215 6.83 16.39 -9.86
C ASP A 215 6.53 16.26 -11.37
N LEU A 216 7.44 15.67 -12.14
CA LEU A 216 7.41 15.68 -13.62
C LEU A 216 7.46 14.30 -14.26
N ASN A 217 7.99 13.28 -13.57
CA ASN A 217 8.23 11.98 -14.16
C ASN A 217 7.98 10.87 -13.14
N MET A 218 7.69 9.69 -13.67
CA MET A 218 7.58 8.47 -12.90
C MET A 218 8.27 7.31 -13.63
N VAL A 219 8.96 6.47 -12.86
CA VAL A 219 9.51 5.19 -13.28
C VAL A 219 8.95 4.11 -12.39
N TRP A 220 8.49 3.01 -12.97
CA TRP A 220 7.93 1.91 -12.21
C TRP A 220 8.30 0.58 -12.87
N ALA A 221 8.29 -0.50 -12.10
CA ALA A 221 8.53 -1.84 -12.60
C ALA A 221 7.83 -2.89 -11.73
N GLN A 222 7.48 -4.01 -12.35
CA GLN A 222 7.15 -5.27 -11.69
C GLN A 222 8.24 -6.28 -12.07
N LEU A 223 8.93 -6.82 -11.07
CA LEU A 223 10.12 -7.64 -11.26
C LEU A 223 9.92 -8.98 -10.55
N ASP A 224 10.31 -10.08 -11.18
CA ASP A 224 10.23 -11.39 -10.53
C ASP A 224 11.21 -11.46 -9.35
N CYS A 225 10.70 -11.88 -8.19
CA CYS A 225 11.52 -12.34 -7.09
C CYS A 225 11.96 -13.78 -7.36
N ASN A 226 12.83 -13.97 -8.35
CA ASN A 226 13.45 -15.26 -8.61
C ASN A 226 14.21 -15.70 -7.35
N TYR A 227 13.61 -16.55 -6.54
CA TYR A 227 14.32 -17.23 -5.48
C TYR A 227 15.25 -18.24 -6.15
N PRO A 228 16.58 -18.15 -6.00
CA PRO A 228 17.38 -19.31 -6.25
C PRO A 228 16.87 -20.40 -5.30
N SER A 229 16.25 -21.44 -5.87
CA SER A 229 15.88 -22.64 -5.13
C SER A 229 17.12 -23.11 -4.40
N LEU A 230 17.10 -23.06 -3.06
CA LEU A 230 18.14 -23.63 -2.20
C LEU A 230 18.27 -25.14 -2.45
#